data_AF-A0A9N9TPT3-F1
#
_entry.id   AF-A0A9N9TPT3-F1
#
_cell.length_a   1.000
_cell.length_b   1.000
_cell.length_c   1.000
_cell.angle_alpha   90.00
_cell.angle_beta   90.00
_cell.angle_gamma   90.00
#
_symmetry.space_group_name_H-M   'P 1'
#
loop_
_entity.id
_entity.type
_entity.pdbx_description
1 polymer ?
#
loop_
_entity_poly.entity_id
_entity_poly.type
_entity_poly.pdbx_seq_one_letter_code
_entity_poly.pdbx_strand_id
1 'polypeptide(L)'
;MLFSAEITDFKIIYNVLKAIAFKDNILFRPMEEGLKLTLEEMNYIEISIYIPSSIFSSYNVDSNDEIIFKISLKKFVEVLNMFGDEGNPNIKLTYASTGAPLCIVLTNSNIEENITVDCEIQTLNLHDFHDISLAEECNTNKIVVNASILVELLSRLNNSADELKVTLSPDQPYFTLTATGISGKSEVSISKNSQEVTVYQCQTTTSAVYCFNNIKHVLKVMAYADKVSISTGESGLLRLQLVMNSEDRQMFVEYYATSQYM
;
A
#
# COMPACT_ATOMS: atom_id res chain seq x y z
N MET A 1 -28.02 -5.12 -3.48
CA MET A 1 -26.93 -4.54 -2.68
C MET A 1 -25.66 -5.13 -3.23
N LEU A 2 -24.81 -4.30 -3.84
CA LEU A 2 -23.66 -4.78 -4.60
C LEU A 2 -22.49 -5.18 -3.71
N PHE A 3 -22.24 -4.46 -2.62
CA PHE A 3 -21.15 -4.76 -1.69
C PHE A 3 -21.54 -4.46 -0.24
N SER A 4 -21.16 -5.34 0.67
CA SER A 4 -21.25 -5.13 2.12
C SER A 4 -20.11 -5.85 2.82
N ALA A 5 -19.42 -5.16 3.72
CA ALA A 5 -18.37 -5.74 4.53
C ALA A 5 -18.42 -5.22 5.97
N GLU A 6 -18.08 -6.07 6.94
CA GLU A 6 -17.96 -5.72 8.36
C GLU A 6 -16.58 -6.12 8.87
N ILE A 7 -15.95 -5.26 9.66
CA ILE A 7 -14.59 -5.46 10.18
C ILE A 7 -14.48 -4.94 11.62
N THR A 8 -13.86 -5.74 12.48
CA THR A 8 -13.75 -5.51 13.93
C THR A 8 -12.45 -4.81 14.31
N ASP A 9 -11.36 -5.07 13.60
CA ASP A 9 -10.09 -4.37 13.74
C ASP A 9 -9.70 -3.78 12.39
N PHE A 10 -9.86 -2.46 12.27
CA PHE A 10 -9.50 -1.70 11.08
C PHE A 10 -8.23 -0.88 11.28
N LYS A 11 -7.56 -0.98 12.44
CA LYS A 11 -6.52 -0.02 12.85
C LYS A 11 -5.34 0.00 11.89
N ILE A 12 -4.87 -1.18 11.46
CA ILE A 12 -3.77 -1.27 10.49
C ILE A 12 -4.17 -0.69 9.12
N ILE A 13 -5.39 -0.96 8.65
CA ILE A 13 -5.89 -0.45 7.37
C ILE A 13 -6.04 1.07 7.42
N TYR A 14 -6.61 1.60 8.50
CA TYR A 14 -6.68 3.05 8.76
C TYR A 14 -5.29 3.69 8.76
N ASN A 15 -4.32 3.11 9.45
CA ASN A 15 -2.95 3.63 9.50
C ASN A 15 -2.29 3.68 8.12
N VAL A 16 -2.48 2.64 7.30
CA VAL A 16 -2.00 2.62 5.91
C VAL A 16 -2.69 3.70 5.08
N LEU A 17 -4.02 3.81 5.15
CA LEU A 17 -4.79 4.82 4.42
C LEU A 17 -4.38 6.25 4.82
N LYS A 18 -4.18 6.50 6.12
CA LYS A 18 -3.68 7.77 6.67
C LYS A 18 -2.29 8.09 6.14
N ALA A 19 -1.40 7.09 6.04
CA ALA A 19 -0.04 7.28 5.52
C ALA A 19 0.00 7.67 4.04
N ILE A 20 -0.99 7.24 3.25
CA ILE A 20 -1.09 7.52 1.81
C ILE A 20 -2.11 8.62 1.44
N ALA A 21 -2.69 9.30 2.43
CA ALA A 21 -3.69 10.36 2.25
C ALA A 21 -3.13 11.69 1.69
N PHE A 22 -2.08 11.65 0.87
CA PHE A 22 -1.52 12.80 0.16
C PHE A 22 -2.24 13.09 -1.17
N LYS A 23 -3.13 12.19 -1.61
CA LYS A 23 -4.00 12.33 -2.79
C LYS A 23 -5.47 12.44 -2.41
N ASP A 24 -6.28 12.87 -3.39
CA ASP A 24 -7.67 13.21 -3.13
C ASP A 24 -8.61 12.01 -3.17
N ASN A 25 -8.40 11.08 -4.11
CA ASN A 25 -9.31 9.96 -4.35
C ASN A 25 -8.60 8.62 -4.32
N ILE A 26 -9.30 7.60 -3.84
CA ILE A 26 -8.86 6.20 -3.85
C ILE A 26 -9.92 5.36 -4.58
N LEU A 27 -9.45 4.39 -5.36
CA LEU A 27 -10.27 3.41 -6.05
C LEU A 27 -10.68 2.30 -5.07
N PHE A 28 -11.95 1.94 -5.08
CA PHE A 28 -12.48 0.75 -4.42
C PHE A 28 -12.81 -0.29 -5.48
N ARG A 29 -12.33 -1.51 -5.25
CA ARG A 29 -12.67 -2.69 -6.05
C ARG A 29 -12.93 -3.89 -5.13
N PRO A 30 -14.18 -4.07 -4.68
CA PRO A 30 -14.62 -5.31 -4.02
C PRO A 30 -14.62 -6.48 -5.01
N MET A 31 -14.10 -7.63 -4.58
CA MET A 31 -14.04 -8.89 -5.32
C MET A 31 -14.40 -10.03 -4.37
N GLU A 32 -14.80 -11.20 -4.85
CA GLU A 32 -15.18 -12.33 -3.98
C GLU A 32 -14.09 -12.71 -2.96
N GLU A 33 -12.83 -12.61 -3.38
CA GLU A 33 -11.64 -12.98 -2.60
C GLU A 33 -11.21 -11.88 -1.62
N GLY A 34 -11.66 -10.64 -1.81
CA GLY A 34 -11.28 -9.51 -0.95
C GLY A 34 -11.47 -8.14 -1.57
N LEU A 35 -11.13 -7.11 -0.79
CA LEU A 35 -11.20 -5.71 -1.19
C LEU A 35 -9.83 -5.21 -1.64
N LYS A 36 -9.75 -4.69 -2.87
CA LYS A 36 -8.58 -3.95 -3.36
C LYS A 36 -8.86 -2.45 -3.33
N LEU A 37 -7.95 -1.69 -2.70
CA LEU A 37 -7.97 -0.23 -2.70
C LEU A 37 -6.75 0.29 -3.47
N THR A 38 -6.95 1.11 -4.49
CA THR A 38 -5.84 1.56 -5.35
C THR A 38 -5.74 3.09 -5.38
N LEU A 39 -4.55 3.60 -5.06
CA LEU A 39 -4.16 4.99 -5.20
C LEU A 39 -3.19 5.12 -6.37
N GLU A 40 -3.51 5.97 -7.35
CA GLU A 40 -2.70 6.16 -8.54
C GLU A 40 -2.26 7.63 -8.66
N GLU A 41 -0.99 7.86 -9.00
CA GLU A 41 -0.43 9.18 -9.23
C GLU A 41 0.26 9.28 -10.60
N MET A 42 -0.39 10.00 -11.52
CA MET A 42 0.16 10.47 -12.80
C MET A 42 0.98 9.42 -13.57
N ASN A 43 0.58 8.15 -13.53
CA ASN A 43 1.26 6.99 -14.15
C ASN A 43 2.67 6.67 -13.61
N TYR A 44 3.16 7.36 -12.57
CA TYR A 44 4.49 7.12 -12.00
C TYR A 44 4.46 6.22 -10.77
N ILE A 45 3.35 6.25 -10.03
CA ILE A 45 3.16 5.50 -8.80
C ILE A 45 1.79 4.85 -8.80
N GLU A 46 1.76 3.58 -8.42
CA GLU A 46 0.54 2.92 -7.99
C GLU A 46 0.74 2.33 -6.59
N ILE A 47 -0.19 2.58 -5.69
CA ILE A 47 -0.25 1.94 -4.37
C ILE A 47 -1.55 1.14 -4.30
N SER A 48 -1.45 -0.17 -4.18
CA SER A 48 -2.58 -1.09 -4.11
C SER A 48 -2.58 -1.81 -2.74
N ILE A 49 -3.63 -1.61 -1.96
CA ILE A 49 -3.87 -2.28 -0.68
C ILE A 49 -4.85 -3.43 -0.95
N TYR A 50 -4.43 -4.67 -0.69
CA TYR A 50 -5.27 -5.84 -0.83
C TYR A 50 -5.61 -6.42 0.55
N ILE A 51 -6.90 -6.46 0.85
CA ILE A 51 -7.47 -6.94 2.12
C ILE A 51 -8.30 -8.19 1.80
N PRO A 52 -7.81 -9.40 2.09
CA PRO A 52 -8.56 -10.64 1.86
C PRO A 52 -9.93 -10.63 2.56
N SER A 53 -10.93 -11.24 1.93
CA SER A 53 -12.29 -11.37 2.49
C SER A 53 -12.28 -12.08 3.85
N SER A 54 -11.29 -12.94 4.07
CA SER A 54 -11.05 -13.61 5.35
C SER A 54 -10.71 -12.69 6.51
N ILE A 55 -10.32 -11.42 6.31
CA ILE A 55 -10.08 -10.45 7.38
C ILE A 55 -11.38 -9.88 7.94
N PHE A 56 -12.42 -9.84 7.13
CA PHE A 56 -13.72 -9.28 7.50
C PHE A 56 -14.53 -10.31 8.32
N SER A 57 -15.34 -9.81 9.26
CA SER A 57 -16.31 -10.64 9.99
C SER A 57 -17.52 -11.01 9.14
N SER A 58 -17.85 -10.15 8.17
CA SER A 58 -18.85 -10.41 7.12
C SER A 58 -18.36 -9.78 5.83
N TYR A 59 -18.49 -10.48 4.71
CA TYR A 59 -18.09 -9.98 3.40
C TYR A 59 -19.01 -10.54 2.32
N ASN A 60 -19.68 -9.66 1.60
CA ASN A 60 -20.62 -10.01 0.53
C ASN A 60 -20.41 -9.08 -0.66
N VAL A 61 -20.23 -9.68 -1.83
CA VAL A 61 -20.08 -9.00 -3.11
C VAL A 61 -21.02 -9.67 -4.11
N ASP A 62 -21.74 -8.86 -4.88
CA ASP A 62 -22.52 -9.34 -6.03
C ASP A 62 -21.56 -9.64 -7.18
N SER A 63 -21.43 -10.91 -7.57
CA SER A 63 -20.47 -11.35 -8.57
C SER A 63 -20.95 -11.29 -10.01
N ASN A 64 -22.15 -10.74 -10.24
CA ASN A 64 -22.68 -10.58 -11.60
C ASN A 64 -21.99 -9.44 -12.37
N ASP A 65 -21.52 -8.40 -11.68
CA ASP A 65 -20.93 -7.21 -12.28
C ASP A 65 -19.63 -6.83 -11.57
N GLU A 66 -18.67 -6.30 -12.33
CA GLU A 66 -17.45 -5.74 -11.73
C GLU A 66 -17.78 -4.42 -11.00
N ILE A 67 -17.54 -4.39 -9.68
CA ILE A 67 -17.82 -3.23 -8.85
C ILE A 67 -16.56 -2.37 -8.73
N ILE A 68 -16.59 -1.19 -9.34
CA ILE A 68 -15.48 -0.23 -9.27
C ILE A 68 -16.01 1.18 -9.09
N PHE A 69 -15.51 1.88 -8.07
CA PHE A 69 -15.83 3.28 -7.83
C PHE A 69 -14.69 4.00 -7.11
N LYS A 70 -14.60 5.32 -7.25
CA LYS A 70 -13.67 6.16 -6.49
C LYS A 70 -14.41 6.89 -5.37
N ILE A 71 -13.74 7.11 -4.24
CA ILE A 71 -14.21 8.01 -3.18
C ILE A 71 -13.10 8.97 -2.78
N SER A 72 -13.45 10.05 -2.09
CA SER A 72 -12.45 10.93 -1.49
C SER A 72 -11.71 10.23 -0.35
N LEU A 73 -10.41 10.02 -0.51
CA LEU A 73 -9.54 9.38 0.49
C LEU A 73 -9.46 10.22 1.77
N LYS A 74 -9.37 11.54 1.66
CA LYS A 74 -9.33 12.46 2.82
C LYS A 74 -10.59 12.31 3.67
N LYS A 75 -11.78 12.38 3.05
CA LYS A 75 -13.05 12.18 3.75
C LYS A 75 -13.14 10.78 4.36
N PHE A 76 -12.66 9.77 3.65
CA PHE A 76 -12.67 8.41 4.16
C PHE A 76 -11.83 8.27 5.42
N VAL A 77 -10.59 8.77 5.41
CA VAL A 77 -9.71 8.78 6.59
C VAL A 77 -10.29 9.59 7.75
N GLU A 78 -10.93 10.74 7.48
CA GLU A 78 -11.62 11.54 8.49
C GLU A 78 -12.78 10.78 9.16
N VAL A 79 -13.60 10.09 8.36
CA VAL A 79 -14.70 9.26 8.88
C VAL A 79 -14.14 8.13 9.76
N LEU A 80 -13.13 7.42 9.29
CA LEU A 80 -12.52 6.31 10.04
C LEU A 80 -11.92 6.75 11.38
N ASN A 81 -11.55 8.03 11.52
CA ASN A 81 -10.99 8.60 12.75
C ASN A 81 -12.01 9.32 13.64
N MET A 82 -13.33 9.15 13.43
CA MET A 82 -14.32 9.87 14.25
C MET A 82 -14.27 9.55 15.75
N PHE A 83 -13.78 8.36 16.12
CA PHE A 83 -13.57 7.97 17.51
C PHE A 83 -12.14 8.26 18.03
N GLY A 84 -11.31 8.96 17.24
CA GLY A 84 -9.91 9.27 17.56
C GLY A 84 -8.94 8.10 17.39
N ASP A 85 -7.64 8.39 17.52
CA ASP A 85 -6.56 7.42 17.24
C ASP A 85 -6.52 6.24 18.24
N GLU A 86 -7.11 6.40 19.44
CA GLU A 86 -7.29 5.33 20.44
C GLU A 86 -8.61 4.56 20.25
N GLY A 87 -9.48 5.01 19.35
CA GLY A 87 -10.70 4.30 18.99
C GLY A 87 -10.41 3.05 18.17
N ASN A 88 -11.15 1.98 18.42
CA ASN A 88 -11.19 0.79 17.56
C ASN A 88 -12.66 0.41 17.28
N PRO A 89 -13.38 1.22 16.49
CA PRO A 89 -14.78 0.94 16.17
C PRO A 89 -14.89 -0.28 15.25
N ASN A 90 -15.99 -1.02 15.38
CA ASN A 90 -16.44 -1.91 14.33
C ASN A 90 -16.91 -1.05 13.14
N ILE A 91 -16.52 -1.43 11.93
CA ILE A 91 -16.84 -0.70 10.71
C ILE A 91 -17.66 -1.57 9.80
N LYS A 92 -18.81 -1.06 9.37
CA LYS A 92 -19.62 -1.63 8.31
C LYS A 92 -19.58 -0.73 7.08
N LEU A 93 -19.16 -1.30 5.97
CA LEU A 93 -19.14 -0.66 4.66
C LEU A 93 -20.29 -1.23 3.83
N THR A 94 -21.04 -0.38 3.13
CA THR A 94 -22.13 -0.81 2.26
C THR A 94 -22.22 0.04 1.00
N TYR A 95 -22.39 -0.62 -0.14
CA TYR A 95 -22.60 -0.01 -1.45
C TYR A 95 -23.81 -0.65 -2.12
N ALA A 96 -24.89 0.11 -2.26
CA ALA A 96 -26.19 -0.43 -2.64
C ALA A 96 -26.29 -0.78 -4.13
N SER A 97 -25.86 0.13 -5.00
CA SER A 97 -25.94 0.06 -6.46
C SER A 97 -24.96 1.05 -7.11
N THR A 98 -24.67 0.88 -8.41
CA THR A 98 -23.82 1.81 -9.18
C THR A 98 -24.28 3.26 -9.03
N GLY A 99 -23.34 4.17 -8.70
CA GLY A 99 -23.61 5.59 -8.43
C GLY A 99 -24.20 5.94 -7.06
N ALA A 100 -24.49 4.96 -6.20
CA ALA A 100 -24.86 5.22 -4.81
C ALA A 100 -23.66 5.76 -4.00
N PRO A 101 -23.85 6.43 -2.85
CA PRO A 101 -22.75 6.69 -1.93
C PRO A 101 -22.22 5.39 -1.30
N LEU A 102 -20.97 5.42 -0.82
CA LEU A 102 -20.47 4.43 0.13
C LEU A 102 -21.01 4.80 1.52
N CYS A 103 -21.87 3.95 2.07
CA CYS A 103 -22.35 4.08 3.45
C CYS A 103 -21.36 3.42 4.40
N ILE A 104 -21.03 4.12 5.49
CA ILE A 104 -20.07 3.71 6.50
C ILE A 104 -20.75 3.85 7.85
N VAL A 105 -20.89 2.74 8.57
CA VAL A 105 -21.40 2.72 9.94
C VAL A 105 -20.26 2.36 10.88
N LEU A 106 -20.02 3.19 11.88
CA LEU A 106 -19.00 2.97 12.91
C LEU A 106 -19.68 2.74 14.24
N THR A 107 -19.36 1.64 14.91
CA THR A 107 -19.94 1.27 16.20
C THR A 107 -18.82 1.00 17.19
N ASN A 108 -18.75 1.78 18.28
CA ASN A 108 -17.77 1.56 19.34
C ASN A 108 -18.45 0.96 20.58
N SER A 109 -18.18 -0.32 20.85
CA SER A 109 -18.74 -1.05 22.00
C SER A 109 -17.98 -0.83 23.31
N ASN A 110 -16.87 -0.09 23.28
CA ASN A 110 -16.01 0.14 24.45
C ASN A 110 -16.34 1.42 25.23
N ILE A 111 -17.32 2.19 24.77
CA ILE A 111 -17.82 3.40 25.45
C ILE A 111 -19.08 3.00 26.22
N GLU A 112 -19.28 3.55 27.43
CA GLU A 112 -20.45 3.27 28.29
C GLU A 112 -21.79 3.52 27.59
N GLU A 113 -21.79 4.34 26.54
CA GLU A 113 -22.89 4.56 25.62
C GLU A 113 -22.55 3.93 24.26
N ASN A 114 -23.45 3.08 23.73
CA ASN A 114 -23.34 2.50 22.40
C ASN A 114 -23.55 3.60 21.33
N ILE A 115 -22.50 4.38 21.05
CA ILE A 115 -22.51 5.41 20.01
C ILE A 115 -22.32 4.73 18.66
N THR A 116 -23.28 4.99 17.76
CA THR A 116 -23.21 4.61 16.35
C THR A 116 -23.11 5.88 15.51
N VAL A 117 -22.22 5.87 14.53
CA VAL A 117 -22.02 6.97 13.59
C VAL A 117 -22.30 6.48 12.18
N ASP A 118 -23.24 7.13 11.50
CA ASP A 118 -23.60 6.85 10.11
C ASP A 118 -23.05 7.94 9.20
N CYS A 119 -22.26 7.55 8.20
CA CYS A 119 -21.63 8.45 7.24
C CYS A 119 -21.88 7.98 5.81
N GLU A 120 -22.00 8.94 4.89
CA GLU A 120 -22.10 8.67 3.46
C GLU A 120 -21.03 9.44 2.69
N ILE A 121 -20.25 8.74 1.87
CA ILE A 121 -19.27 9.34 0.98
C ILE A 121 -19.72 9.15 -0.46
N GLN A 122 -19.95 10.26 -1.16
CA GLN A 122 -20.33 10.24 -2.57
C GLN A 122 -19.28 9.54 -3.43
N THR A 123 -19.72 8.68 -4.34
CA THR A 123 -18.86 7.93 -5.24
C THR A 123 -18.68 8.63 -6.58
N LEU A 124 -17.55 8.34 -7.22
CA LEU A 124 -17.23 8.76 -8.58
C LEU A 124 -17.14 7.48 -9.42
N ASN A 125 -18.04 7.33 -10.39
CA ASN A 125 -18.02 6.21 -11.32
C ASN A 125 -16.87 6.38 -12.32
N LEU A 126 -16.24 5.27 -12.71
CA LEU A 126 -15.26 5.24 -13.78
C LEU A 126 -15.90 4.66 -15.04
N HIS A 127 -15.72 5.34 -16.17
CA HIS A 127 -16.22 4.87 -17.45
C HIS A 127 -15.24 3.94 -18.17
N ASP A 128 -13.93 4.10 -17.94
CA ASP A 128 -12.87 3.32 -18.60
C ASP A 128 -11.74 2.99 -17.60
N PHE A 129 -11.96 2.00 -16.72
CA PHE A 129 -10.87 1.44 -15.89
C PHE A 129 -10.21 0.27 -16.64
N HIS A 130 -8.88 0.26 -16.72
CA HIS A 130 -8.12 -0.86 -17.28
C HIS A 130 -7.20 -1.40 -16.19
N ASP A 131 -7.46 -2.62 -15.73
CA ASP A 131 -6.64 -3.31 -14.73
C ASP A 131 -5.42 -3.93 -15.41
N ILE A 132 -4.34 -3.16 -15.57
CA ILE A 132 -3.07 -3.71 -16.05
C ILE A 132 -2.31 -4.22 -14.83
N SER A 133 -2.15 -5.55 -14.74
CA SER A 133 -1.32 -6.15 -13.69
C SER A 133 0.16 -5.83 -13.92
N LEU A 134 0.68 -4.87 -13.15
CA LEU A 134 2.11 -4.51 -13.13
C LEU A 134 2.99 -5.59 -12.47
N ALA A 135 2.38 -6.56 -11.79
CA ALA A 135 3.09 -7.59 -11.03
C ALA A 135 3.94 -8.51 -11.92
N GLU A 136 3.49 -8.78 -13.15
CA GLU A 136 4.14 -9.71 -14.09
C GLU A 136 5.46 -9.16 -14.66
N GLU A 137 5.58 -7.84 -14.73
CA GLU A 137 6.78 -7.15 -15.23
C GLU A 137 7.95 -7.23 -14.23
N CYS A 138 7.67 -7.25 -12.93
CA CYS A 138 8.68 -7.24 -11.88
C CYS A 138 9.23 -8.64 -11.56
N ASN A 139 9.84 -9.29 -12.55
CA ASN A 139 10.33 -10.67 -12.45
C ASN A 139 11.85 -10.84 -12.60
N THR A 140 12.62 -9.76 -12.81
CA THR A 140 14.07 -9.84 -13.09
C THR A 140 14.88 -10.19 -11.85
N ASN A 141 14.74 -9.39 -10.80
CA ASN A 141 15.44 -9.57 -9.53
C ASN A 141 14.45 -9.46 -8.38
N LYS A 142 14.70 -10.21 -7.31
CA LYS A 142 13.86 -10.23 -6.10
C LYS A 142 14.71 -10.38 -4.84
N ILE A 143 14.45 -9.53 -3.86
CA ILE A 143 14.97 -9.67 -2.50
C ILE A 143 13.80 -9.54 -1.51
N VAL A 144 13.77 -10.40 -0.50
CA VAL A 144 12.81 -10.29 0.61
C VAL A 144 13.58 -10.05 1.89
N VAL A 145 13.26 -8.94 2.57
CA VAL A 145 13.89 -8.54 3.83
C VAL A 145 12.84 -8.25 4.91
N ASN A 146 13.28 -8.24 6.17
CA ASN A 146 12.51 -7.63 7.24
C ASN A 146 12.24 -6.15 6.88
N ALA A 147 11.01 -5.68 7.04
CA ALA A 147 10.68 -4.30 6.64
C ALA A 147 11.43 -3.26 7.50
N SER A 148 11.68 -3.57 8.78
CA SER A 148 12.33 -2.65 9.71
C SER A 148 13.75 -2.24 9.27
N ILE A 149 14.55 -3.16 8.71
CA ILE A 149 15.89 -2.82 8.21
C ILE A 149 15.83 -1.85 7.02
N LEU A 150 14.83 -2.00 6.14
CA LEU A 150 14.70 -1.12 4.99
C LEU A 150 14.27 0.29 5.41
N VAL A 151 13.37 0.39 6.39
CA VAL A 151 12.98 1.67 7.02
C VAL A 151 14.20 2.35 7.66
N GLU A 152 14.98 1.62 8.45
CA GLU A 152 16.20 2.14 9.09
C GLU A 152 17.18 2.68 8.03
N LEU A 153 17.49 1.89 7.00
CA LEU A 153 18.48 2.27 5.99
C LEU A 153 18.03 3.46 5.15
N LEU A 154 16.76 3.50 4.73
CA LEU A 154 16.22 4.64 4.00
C LEU A 154 16.18 5.91 4.85
N SER A 155 15.97 5.81 6.17
CA SER A 155 16.00 6.95 7.09
C SER A 155 17.39 7.56 7.28
N ARG A 156 18.46 6.79 7.03
CA ARG A 156 19.86 7.21 7.10
C ARG A 156 20.34 7.91 5.82
N LEU A 157 19.60 7.80 4.73
CA LEU A 157 19.92 8.47 3.49
C LEU A 157 19.65 9.97 3.60
N ASN A 158 20.29 10.74 2.73
CA ASN A 158 20.11 12.18 2.67
C ASN A 158 18.66 12.55 2.33
N ASN A 159 17.89 13.01 3.32
CA ASN A 159 16.48 13.41 3.14
C ASN A 159 16.28 14.62 2.21
N SER A 160 17.33 15.37 1.89
CA SER A 160 17.29 16.45 0.89
C SER A 160 17.51 15.98 -0.55
N ALA A 161 17.83 14.71 -0.77
CA ALA A 161 17.96 14.17 -2.12
C ALA A 161 16.58 13.99 -2.79
N ASP A 162 16.52 14.34 -4.06
CA ASP A 162 15.34 14.16 -4.92
C ASP A 162 15.34 12.79 -5.61
N GLU A 163 16.51 12.18 -5.75
CA GLU A 163 16.71 10.93 -6.49
C GLU A 163 17.22 9.80 -5.58
N LEU A 164 16.63 8.62 -5.75
CA LEU A 164 17.06 7.38 -5.14
C LEU A 164 17.42 6.38 -6.23
N LYS A 165 18.70 6.03 -6.33
CA LYS A 165 19.19 4.94 -7.16
C LYS A 165 19.12 3.63 -6.41
N VAL A 166 18.40 2.66 -6.96
CA VAL A 166 18.27 1.30 -6.43
C VAL A 166 19.10 0.37 -7.31
N THR A 167 19.99 -0.40 -6.69
CA THR A 167 20.84 -1.37 -7.39
C THR A 167 20.67 -2.75 -6.77
N LEU A 168 20.40 -3.75 -7.60
CA LEU A 168 20.39 -5.18 -7.26
C LEU A 168 21.47 -5.85 -8.11
N SER A 169 22.34 -6.64 -7.48
CA SER A 169 23.50 -7.25 -8.13
C SER A 169 23.76 -8.67 -7.60
N PRO A 170 24.18 -9.64 -8.44
CA PRO A 170 24.69 -10.93 -7.95
C PRO A 170 26.01 -10.77 -7.17
N ASP A 171 26.75 -9.69 -7.45
CA ASP A 171 28.04 -9.36 -6.85
C ASP A 171 27.92 -8.32 -5.72
N GLN A 172 28.91 -8.30 -4.82
CA GLN A 172 29.00 -7.30 -3.76
C GLN A 172 28.94 -5.87 -4.33
N PRO A 173 28.22 -4.93 -3.70
CA PRO A 173 27.56 -5.01 -2.38
C PRO A 173 26.14 -5.62 -2.38
N TYR A 174 25.72 -6.29 -3.44
CA TYR A 174 24.41 -6.95 -3.60
C TYR A 174 23.25 -5.97 -3.76
N PHE A 175 22.55 -5.61 -2.68
CA PHE A 175 21.47 -4.64 -2.72
C PHE A 175 21.96 -3.30 -2.19
N THR A 176 21.85 -2.22 -2.97
CA THR A 176 22.35 -0.89 -2.61
C THR A 176 21.34 0.19 -2.94
N LEU A 177 21.18 1.11 -2.00
CA LEU A 177 20.39 2.32 -2.12
C LEU A 177 21.34 3.51 -2.05
N THR A 178 21.30 4.33 -3.08
CA THR A 178 22.12 5.54 -3.18
C THR A 178 21.20 6.74 -3.33
N ALA A 179 21.32 7.71 -2.44
CA ALA A 179 20.68 9.02 -2.58
C ALA A 179 21.74 10.08 -2.88
N THR A 180 21.50 10.88 -3.92
CA THR A 180 22.41 11.96 -4.34
C THR A 180 21.71 13.30 -4.15
N GLY A 181 22.27 14.16 -3.31
CA GLY A 181 21.75 15.51 -3.09
C GLY A 181 22.87 16.55 -3.18
N ILE A 182 22.52 17.81 -2.93
CA ILE A 182 23.44 18.95 -3.01
C ILE A 182 24.64 18.77 -2.06
N SER A 183 24.40 18.19 -0.88
CA SER A 183 25.41 17.95 0.17
C SER A 183 26.29 16.72 -0.08
N GLY A 184 26.14 16.05 -1.23
CA GLY A 184 26.89 14.86 -1.61
C GLY A 184 26.06 13.59 -1.67
N LYS A 185 26.77 12.46 -1.89
CA LYS A 185 26.21 11.12 -2.04
C LYS A 185 26.14 10.41 -0.68
N SER A 186 24.99 9.84 -0.36
CA SER A 186 24.80 8.90 0.75
C SER A 186 24.44 7.52 0.20
N GLU A 187 25.01 6.47 0.78
CA GLU A 187 24.84 5.10 0.29
C GLU A 187 24.67 4.13 1.46
N VAL A 188 23.75 3.19 1.30
CA VAL A 188 23.49 2.10 2.24
C VAL A 188 23.31 0.80 1.47
N SER A 189 23.74 -0.33 2.04
CA SER A 189 23.71 -1.63 1.36
C SER A 189 23.27 -2.76 2.29
N ILE A 190 22.58 -3.76 1.73
CA ILE A 190 22.22 -5.00 2.41
C ILE A 190 22.95 -6.16 1.72
N SER A 191 23.76 -6.88 2.50
CA SER A 191 24.42 -8.10 2.02
C SER A 191 23.41 -9.25 1.88
N LYS A 192 23.54 -10.08 0.84
CA LYS A 192 22.70 -11.27 0.65
C LYS A 192 22.76 -12.27 1.80
N ASN A 193 23.83 -12.24 2.60
CA ASN A 193 24.03 -13.11 3.76
C ASN A 193 23.60 -12.45 5.08
N SER A 194 22.98 -11.27 5.04
CA SER A 194 22.43 -10.62 6.23
C SER A 194 21.33 -11.49 6.85
N GLN A 195 21.23 -11.52 8.17
CA GLN A 195 20.15 -12.22 8.88
C GLN A 195 18.77 -11.65 8.56
N GLU A 196 18.72 -10.38 8.14
CA GLU A 196 17.48 -9.71 7.72
C GLU A 196 16.99 -10.15 6.35
N VAL A 197 17.81 -10.86 5.56
CA VAL A 197 17.46 -11.32 4.20
C VAL A 197 16.92 -12.75 4.27
N THR A 198 15.69 -12.92 3.81
CA THR A 198 15.04 -14.25 3.73
C THR A 198 15.08 -14.84 2.33
N VAL A 199 15.05 -14.00 1.30
CA VAL A 199 15.16 -14.43 -0.11
C VAL A 199 16.09 -13.47 -0.83
N TYR A 200 17.03 -14.01 -1.60
CA TYR A 200 17.86 -13.24 -2.52
C TYR A 200 17.96 -13.96 -3.86
N GLN A 201 17.26 -13.45 -4.86
CA GLN A 201 17.19 -13.97 -6.22
C GLN A 201 17.62 -12.85 -7.17
N CYS A 202 18.90 -12.82 -7.50
CA CYS A 202 19.46 -11.83 -8.41
C CYS A 202 20.47 -12.50 -9.33
N GLN A 203 20.22 -12.44 -10.64
CA GLN A 203 21.09 -13.06 -11.65
C GLN A 203 21.85 -12.02 -12.46
N THR A 204 21.28 -10.83 -12.61
CA THR A 204 21.82 -9.74 -13.44
C THR A 204 21.83 -8.45 -12.63
N THR A 205 22.88 -7.65 -12.81
CA THR A 205 22.96 -6.34 -12.15
C THR A 205 21.97 -5.39 -12.80
N THR A 206 20.98 -4.95 -12.04
CA THR A 206 20.02 -3.92 -12.45
C THR A 206 20.20 -2.68 -11.60
N SER A 207 20.14 -1.53 -12.25
CA SER A 207 20.19 -0.24 -11.58
C SER A 207 19.19 0.69 -12.22
N ALA A 208 18.44 1.42 -11.40
CA ALA A 208 17.45 2.38 -11.86
C ALA A 208 17.29 3.49 -10.83
N VAL A 209 16.92 4.68 -11.31
CA VAL A 209 16.72 5.87 -10.48
C VAL A 209 15.25 6.21 -10.37
N TYR A 210 14.81 6.54 -9.16
CA TYR A 210 13.42 6.86 -8.82
C TYR A 210 13.34 8.18 -8.07
N CYS A 211 12.19 8.85 -8.15
CA CYS A 211 11.90 10.01 -7.31
C CYS A 211 11.88 9.59 -5.83
N PHE A 212 12.83 10.11 -5.04
CA PHE A 212 12.97 9.70 -3.64
C PHE A 212 11.80 10.19 -2.78
N ASN A 213 11.20 11.34 -3.10
CA ASN A 213 10.02 11.83 -2.38
C ASN A 213 8.84 10.86 -2.47
N ASN A 214 8.67 10.20 -3.62
CA ASN A 214 7.65 9.18 -3.82
C ASN A 214 7.91 7.95 -2.92
N ILE A 215 9.15 7.50 -2.85
CA ILE A 215 9.56 6.38 -1.97
C ILE A 215 9.40 6.75 -0.48
N LYS A 216 9.61 8.02 -0.11
CA LYS A 216 9.38 8.47 1.28
C LYS A 216 7.90 8.37 1.70
N HIS A 217 6.95 8.40 0.77
CA HIS A 217 5.54 8.18 1.10
C HIS A 217 5.26 6.74 1.52
N VAL A 218 5.84 5.75 0.82
CA VAL A 218 5.68 4.33 1.18
C VAL A 218 6.47 3.93 2.43
N LEU A 219 7.50 4.69 2.84
CA LEU A 219 8.20 4.45 4.11
C LEU A 219 7.28 4.44 5.33
N LYS A 220 6.31 5.37 5.37
CA LYS A 220 5.33 5.43 6.47
C LYS A 220 4.46 4.17 6.52
N VAL A 221 4.14 3.63 5.36
CA VAL A 221 3.36 2.39 5.21
C VAL A 221 4.21 1.19 5.62
N MET A 222 5.47 1.15 5.18
CA MET A 222 6.44 0.09 5.47
C MET A 222 6.73 -0.07 6.97
N ALA A 223 6.57 1.00 7.76
CA ALA A 223 6.69 0.94 9.22
C ALA A 223 5.66 0.03 9.90
N TYR A 224 4.55 -0.32 9.21
CA TYR A 224 3.54 -1.27 9.69
C TYR A 224 3.71 -2.68 9.13
N ALA A 225 4.72 -2.91 8.27
CA ALA A 225 4.95 -4.19 7.62
C ALA A 225 5.95 -5.04 8.41
N ASP A 226 5.80 -6.36 8.33
CA ASP A 226 6.78 -7.31 8.88
C ASP A 226 7.88 -7.60 7.87
N LYS A 227 7.51 -7.72 6.60
CA LYS A 227 8.41 -8.06 5.49
C LYS A 227 8.13 -7.19 4.29
N VAL A 228 9.17 -6.96 3.51
CA VAL A 228 9.09 -6.31 2.19
C VAL A 228 9.79 -7.17 1.16
N SER A 229 9.07 -7.51 0.09
CA SER A 229 9.63 -8.05 -1.14
C SER A 229 9.89 -6.89 -2.09
N ILE A 230 11.14 -6.71 -2.48
CA ILE A 230 11.58 -5.73 -3.46
C ILE A 230 11.85 -6.49 -4.76
N SER A 231 11.24 -6.06 -5.86
CA SER A 231 11.43 -6.68 -7.16
C SER A 231 11.57 -5.62 -8.25
N THR A 232 12.40 -5.88 -9.25
CA THR A 232 12.58 -4.98 -10.39
C THR A 232 12.23 -5.70 -11.69
N GLY A 233 11.64 -4.96 -12.64
CA GLY A 233 11.41 -5.40 -14.01
C GLY A 233 12.45 -4.89 -15.00
N GLU A 234 12.38 -5.39 -16.24
CA GLU A 234 13.32 -5.03 -17.32
C GLU A 234 13.25 -3.55 -17.72
N SER A 235 12.09 -2.90 -17.57
CA SER A 235 11.91 -1.46 -17.79
C SER A 235 12.49 -0.58 -16.67
N GLY A 236 12.96 -1.20 -15.59
CA GLY A 236 13.25 -0.50 -14.34
C GLY A 236 12.01 -0.21 -13.49
N LEU A 237 10.87 -0.85 -13.73
CA LEU A 237 9.73 -0.81 -12.79
C LEU A 237 10.13 -1.43 -11.45
N LEU A 238 9.98 -0.67 -10.37
CA LEU A 238 10.18 -1.13 -9.00
C LEU A 238 8.85 -1.56 -8.38
N ARG A 239 8.82 -2.75 -7.81
CA ARG A 239 7.74 -3.25 -6.96
C ARG A 239 8.23 -3.41 -5.53
N LEU A 240 7.52 -2.83 -4.58
CA LEU A 240 7.62 -3.12 -3.16
C LEU A 240 6.32 -3.79 -2.72
N GLN A 241 6.38 -5.05 -2.33
CA GLN A 241 5.26 -5.78 -1.76
C GLN A 241 5.47 -5.94 -0.26
N LEU A 242 4.67 -5.23 0.51
CA LEU A 242 4.68 -5.20 1.97
C LEU A 242 3.70 -6.23 2.51
N VAL A 243 4.17 -7.08 3.43
CA VAL A 243 3.35 -8.04 4.15
C VAL A 243 3.01 -7.47 5.52
N MET A 244 1.73 -7.38 5.83
CA MET A 244 1.20 -6.86 7.08
C MET A 244 0.27 -7.89 7.72
N ASN A 245 0.25 -7.94 9.05
CA ASN A 245 -0.63 -8.84 9.79
C ASN A 245 -1.70 -8.04 10.55
N SER A 246 -2.94 -8.49 10.45
CA SER A 246 -4.10 -8.02 11.22
C SER A 246 -4.75 -9.23 11.87
N GLU A 247 -4.73 -9.34 13.20
CA GLU A 247 -5.30 -10.50 13.94
C GLU A 247 -4.92 -11.87 13.31
N ASP A 248 -3.61 -12.13 13.13
CA ASP A 248 -3.06 -13.35 12.52
C ASP A 248 -3.42 -13.59 11.03
N ARG A 249 -4.09 -12.65 10.38
CA ARG A 249 -4.43 -12.69 8.95
C ARG A 249 -3.56 -11.73 8.16
N GLN A 250 -3.07 -12.17 7.01
CA GLN A 250 -2.18 -11.38 6.17
C GLN A 250 -2.96 -10.47 5.22
N MET A 251 -2.53 -9.21 5.13
CA MET A 251 -2.88 -8.30 4.06
C MET A 251 -1.61 -7.82 3.35
N PHE A 252 -1.78 -7.31 2.14
CA PHE A 252 -0.65 -6.90 1.31
C PHE A 252 -0.82 -5.45 0.89
N VAL A 253 0.28 -4.71 0.89
CA VAL A 253 0.36 -3.41 0.22
C VAL A 253 1.42 -3.49 -0.86
N GLU A 254 1.02 -3.23 -2.10
CA GLU A 254 1.90 -3.19 -3.25
C GLU A 254 2.13 -1.74 -3.65
N TYR A 255 3.39 -1.41 -3.89
CA TYR A 255 3.81 -0.11 -4.37
C TYR A 255 4.61 -0.33 -5.65
N TYR A 256 4.17 0.29 -6.73
CA TYR A 256 4.83 0.31 -8.02
C TYR A 256 5.40 1.70 -8.28
N ALA A 257 6.65 1.77 -8.73
CA ALA A 257 7.30 3.03 -9.11
C ALA A 257 8.05 2.86 -10.43
N THR A 258 7.72 3.70 -11.41
CA THR A 258 8.44 3.75 -12.68
C THR A 258 9.79 4.43 -12.49
N SER A 259 10.84 3.92 -13.16
CA SER A 259 12.14 4.57 -13.20
C SER A 259 12.08 5.93 -13.93
N GLN A 260 12.90 6.89 -13.51
CA GLN A 260 13.15 8.12 -14.25
C GLN A 260 14.16 7.88 -15.37
N TYR A 261 15.16 7.03 -15.09
CA TYR A 261 16.15 6.51 -16.05
C TYR A 261 16.88 5.30 -15.43
N MET A 262 17.54 4.53 -16.30
CA MET A 262 18.33 3.33 -15.95
C MET A 262 19.83 3.66 -15.92
#